data_AF-A0AAJ1NCU8-F1
#
_entry.id   AF-A0AAJ1NCU8-F1
#
_cell.length_a   1.000
_cell.length_b   1.000
_cell.length_c   1.000
_cell.angle_alpha   90.00
_cell.angle_beta   90.00
_cell.angle_gamma   90.00
#
_symmetry.space_group_name_H-M   'P 1'
#
loop_
_entity.id
_entity.type
_entity.pdbx_description
1 polymer ?
#
loop_
_entity_poly.entity_id
_entity_poly.type
_entity_poly.pdbx_seq_one_letter_code
_entity_poly.pdbx_strand_id
1 'polypeptide(L)' 'RREFLNAYLFESLSQVREMVWFWQQDYNLNRTHESLNNLPPEAYRKQLENAKLVCLN' A
#
# COMPACT_ATOMS: atom_id res chain seq x y z
N ARG A 1 -11.16 7.30 2.05
CA ARG A 1 -10.39 6.94 0.83
C ARG A 1 -11.32 7.10 -0.38
N ARG A 2 -11.12 8.12 -1.22
CA ARG A 2 -11.96 8.37 -2.42
C ARG A 2 -11.12 8.69 -3.68
N GLU A 3 -9.82 8.42 -3.64
CA GLU A 3 -8.82 8.95 -4.57
C GLU A 3 -9.03 8.55 -6.05
N PHE A 4 -9.51 7.33 -6.34
CA PHE A 4 -9.58 6.77 -7.71
C PHE A 4 -11.00 6.42 -8.18
N LEU A 5 -12.04 6.87 -7.48
CA LEU A 5 -13.41 6.39 -7.76
C LEU A 5 -14.14 7.15 -8.87
N ASN A 6 -13.52 8.14 -9.51
CA ASN A 6 -14.14 8.92 -10.59
C ASN A 6 -13.27 8.91 -11.84
N ALA A 7 -13.77 8.29 -12.92
CA ALA A 7 -13.08 8.17 -14.20
C ALA A 7 -12.93 9.51 -14.94
N TYR A 8 -13.75 10.51 -14.62
CA TYR A 8 -13.65 11.87 -15.19
C TYR A 8 -12.58 12.73 -14.52
N LEU A 9 -11.82 12.19 -13.56
CA LEU A 9 -10.69 12.89 -12.94
C LEU A 9 -9.42 12.86 -13.81
N PHE A 10 -9.43 12.11 -14.91
CA PHE A 10 -8.23 11.85 -15.70
C PHE A 10 -8.45 12.14 -17.18
N GLU A 11 -7.41 12.66 -17.82
CA GLU A 11 -7.38 13.09 -19.22
C GLU A 11 -6.75 12.01 -20.13
N SER A 12 -6.00 11.05 -19.57
CA SER A 12 -5.37 9.97 -20.33
C SER A 12 -5.08 8.72 -19.49
N LEU A 13 -4.90 7.57 -20.15
CA LEU A 13 -4.45 6.34 -19.50
C LEU A 13 -3.05 6.48 -18.87
N SER A 14 -2.17 7.29 -19.47
CA SER A 14 -0.83 7.52 -18.93
C SER A 14 -0.90 8.22 -17.57
N GLN A 15 -1.76 9.24 -17.45
CA GLN A 15 -1.97 9.95 -16.19
C GLN A 15 -2.51 9.02 -15.10
N VAL A 16 -3.48 8.16 -15.44
CA VAL A 16 -4.01 7.16 -14.50
C VAL A 16 -2.89 6.23 -14.00
N ARG A 17 -2.05 5.72 -14.90
CA ARG A 17 -0.95 4.80 -14.54
C ARG A 17 0.04 5.44 -13.60
N GLU A 18 0.43 6.69 -13.86
CA GLU A 18 1.34 7.44 -13.01
C GLU A 18 0.75 7.66 -11.62
N MET A 19 -0.48 8.15 -11.53
CA MET A 19 -1.14 8.39 -10.26
C MET A 19 -1.37 7.10 -9.46
N VAL A 20 -1.78 6.01 -10.12
CA VAL A 20 -1.93 4.70 -9.49
C VAL A 20 -0.59 4.20 -8.95
N TRP A 21 0.51 4.41 -9.68
CA TRP A 21 1.83 4.02 -9.21
C TRP A 21 2.19 4.73 -7.90
N PHE A 22 2.05 6.06 -7.85
CA PHE A 22 2.29 6.84 -6.64
C PHE A 22 1.40 6.40 -5.48
N TRP A 23 0.11 6.21 -5.76
CA TRP A 23 -0.84 5.75 -4.75
C TRP A 23 -0.49 4.37 -4.20
N GLN A 24 -0.07 3.44 -5.06
CA GLN A 24 0.34 2.11 -4.63
C GLN A 24 1.59 2.16 -3.74
N GLN A 25 2.58 3.00 -4.07
CA GLN A 25 3.75 3.20 -3.22
C GLN A 25 3.34 3.76 -1.86
N ASP A 26 2.55 4.83 -1.85
CA ASP A 26 2.09 5.46 -0.61
C ASP A 26 1.26 4.51 0.26
N TYR A 27 0.35 3.75 -0.36
CA TYR A 27 -0.47 2.76 0.33
C TYR A 27 0.37 1.67 1.00
N ASN A 28 1.32 1.08 0.27
CA ASN A 28 2.07 -0.06 0.76
C ASN A 28 3.16 0.34 1.77
N LEU A 29 3.76 1.51 1.58
CA LEU A 29 4.96 1.92 2.31
C LEU A 29 4.67 2.89 3.46
N ASN A 30 3.65 3.75 3.34
CA ASN A 30 3.46 4.86 4.27
C ASN A 30 2.12 4.81 5.01
N ARG A 31 1.03 4.41 4.35
CA ARG A 31 -0.31 4.46 4.97
C ARG A 31 -0.46 3.39 6.03
N THR A 32 -0.72 3.83 7.26
CA THR A 32 -1.00 2.95 8.39
C THR A 32 -2.44 2.44 8.35
N HIS A 33 -2.64 1.23 8.87
CA HIS A 33 -3.95 0.59 8.94
C HIS A 33 -4.18 0.04 10.35
N GLU A 34 -5.29 0.42 10.98
CA GLU A 34 -5.65 -0.05 12.34
C GLU A 34 -5.67 -1.58 12.44
N SER A 35 -6.18 -2.26 11.41
CA SER A 35 -6.20 -3.72 11.33
C SER A 35 -4.80 -4.36 11.27
N LEU A 36 -3.78 -3.58 10.92
CA LEU A 36 -2.37 -3.99 10.89
C LEU A 36 -1.61 -3.37 12.07
N ASN A 37 -2.29 -3.11 13.19
CA ASN A 37 -1.71 -2.46 14.36
C ASN A 37 -1.08 -1.10 14.04
N ASN A 38 -1.74 -0.32 13.19
CA ASN A 38 -1.27 0.98 12.69
C ASN A 38 0.07 0.92 11.95
N LEU A 39 0.38 -0.20 11.29
CA LEU A 39 1.53 -0.33 10.40
C LEU A 39 1.13 -0.18 8.93
N PRO A 40 2.05 0.29 8.08
CA PRO A 40 1.93 0.09 6.65
C PRO A 40 2.01 -1.39 6.28
N PRO A 41 1.35 -1.82 5.18
CA PRO A 41 1.36 -3.21 4.72
C PRO A 41 2.75 -3.83 4.63
N GLU A 42 3.72 -3.08 4.09
CA GLU A 42 5.08 -3.57 3.89
C GLU A 42 5.81 -3.82 5.23
N ALA A 43 5.61 -2.95 6.22
CA ALA A 43 6.17 -3.13 7.55
C ALA A 43 5.57 -4.35 8.25
N TYR A 44 4.25 -4.52 8.14
CA TYR A 44 3.56 -5.69 8.69
C TYR A 44 4.03 -6.99 8.04
N ARG A 45 4.19 -7.03 6.71
CA ARG A 45 4.74 -8.18 5.98
C ARG A 45 6.12 -8.60 6.49
N LYS A 46 7.03 -7.63 6.65
CA LYS A 46 8.39 -7.87 7.18
C LYS A 46 8.36 -8.42 8.61
N GLN A 47 7.47 -7.92 9.47
CA GLN A 47 7.31 -8.47 10.82
C GLN A 47 6.88 -9.93 10.80
N LEU A 48 5.93 -10.29 9.92
CA LEU A 48 5.46 -11.67 9.79
C LEU A 48 6.56 -12.61 9.25
N GLU A 49 7.35 -12.15 8.28
CA GLU A 49 8.48 -12.90 7.74
C GLU A 49 9.55 -13.15 8.81
N ASN A 50 9.90 -12.12 9.58
CA ASN A 50 10.85 -12.25 10.68
C ASN A 50 10.35 -13.19 11.77
N ALA A 51 9.07 -13.10 12.14
CA ALA A 51 8.47 -14.01 13.11
C ALA A 51 8.51 -15.47 12.62
N LYS A 52 8.22 -15.72 11.33
CA LYS A 52 8.35 -17.05 10.73
C LYS A 52 9.79 -17.57 10.76
N LEU A 53 10.77 -16.73 10.42
CA LEU A 53 12.18 -17.09 10.48
C LEU A 53 12.62 -17.44 11.91
N VAL A 54 12.15 -16.70 12.91
CA VAL A 54 12.45 -16.99 14.33
C VAL A 54 11.86 -18.34 14.75
N CYS A 55 10.64 -18.68 14.35
CA CYS A 55 10.01 -19.96 14.70
C CYS A 55 10.58 -21.19 13.96
N LEU A 56 11.37 -20.98 12.91
CA LEU A 56 11.99 -22.06 12.12
C LEU A 56 13.43 -22.37 12.57
N ASN A 57 13.99 -21.56 13.49
CA ASN A 57 15.29 -21.76 14.12
C ASN A 57 15.11 -22.30 15.55
#